data_AF-A0A379V257-F1
#
_entry.id   AF-A0A379V257-F1
#
_cell.length_a   1.000
_cell.length_b   1.000
_cell.length_c   1.000
_cell.angle_alpha   90.00
_cell.angle_beta   90.00
_cell.angle_gamma   90.00
#
_symmetry.space_group_name_H-M   'P 1'
#
loop_
_entity.id
_entity.type
_entity.pdbx_description
1 polymer ?
#
loop_
_entity_poly.entity_id
_entity_poly.type
_entity_poly.pdbx_seq_one_letter_code
_entity_poly.pdbx_strand_id
1 'polypeptide(L)'
;MARVRELMYWNLDNTARSEWANLVKSRSKSEQAQLARYAFNQHWWDLSVQATIAGKLWDHLEERFPLAYNDLFTRYTRGKDISQSYAMAIARQESAWNPKVKSPVGASGLMQIMPGTATHTVKCFRFRTTVARPTAGAGDQHQHWHQLFAVCLSAVW
;
A
#
# COMPACT_ATOMS: atom_id res chain seq x y z
N MET A 1 -11.75 12.47 -13.04
CA MET A 1 -12.32 11.52 -12.04
C MET A 1 -12.82 10.21 -12.64
N ALA A 2 -13.69 10.20 -13.66
CA ALA A 2 -14.23 8.94 -14.23
C ALA A 2 -13.13 7.94 -14.65
N ARG A 3 -12.11 8.42 -15.39
CA ARG A 3 -10.96 7.59 -15.80
C ARG A 3 -10.20 6.93 -14.64
N VAL A 4 -9.94 7.66 -13.56
CA VAL A 4 -9.22 7.11 -12.40
C VAL A 4 -10.05 6.01 -11.73
N ARG A 5 -11.37 6.20 -11.59
CA ARG A 5 -12.27 5.18 -11.04
C ARG A 5 -12.21 3.87 -11.84
N GLU A 6 -12.28 3.96 -13.16
CA GLU A 6 -12.19 2.77 -14.03
C GLU A 6 -10.84 2.07 -13.87
N LEU A 7 -9.72 2.82 -13.84
CA LEU A 7 -8.40 2.23 -13.68
C LEU A 7 -8.23 1.54 -12.31
N MET A 8 -8.78 2.13 -11.25
CA MET A 8 -8.81 1.51 -9.91
C MET A 8 -9.66 0.24 -9.91
N TYR A 9 -10.82 0.25 -10.58
CA TYR A 9 -11.69 -0.91 -10.73
C TYR A 9 -10.97 -2.08 -11.43
N TRP A 10 -10.21 -1.78 -12.49
CA TRP A 10 -9.42 -2.76 -13.23
C TRP A 10 -8.06 -3.11 -12.58
N ASN A 11 -7.80 -2.68 -11.34
CA ASN A 11 -6.55 -2.99 -10.63
C ASN A 11 -5.28 -2.49 -11.36
N LEU A 12 -5.41 -1.42 -12.14
CA LEU A 12 -4.34 -0.76 -12.89
C LEU A 12 -3.75 0.41 -12.09
N ASP A 13 -3.34 0.15 -10.85
CA ASP A 13 -2.97 1.17 -9.85
C ASP A 13 -1.85 2.10 -10.32
N ASN A 14 -0.83 1.59 -11.01
CA ASN A 14 0.27 2.44 -11.52
C ASN A 14 -0.21 3.44 -12.58
N THR A 15 -1.12 3.01 -13.45
CA THR A 15 -1.74 3.89 -14.47
C THR A 15 -2.70 4.87 -13.81
N ALA A 16 -3.54 4.40 -12.88
CA ALA A 16 -4.43 5.23 -12.09
C ALA A 16 -3.66 6.32 -11.34
N ARG A 17 -2.50 5.97 -10.76
CA ARG A 17 -1.60 6.86 -10.04
C ARG A 17 -1.02 7.97 -10.93
N SER A 18 -0.68 7.63 -12.16
CA SER A 18 -0.15 8.59 -13.14
C SER A 18 -1.23 9.57 -13.59
N GLU A 19 -2.43 9.08 -13.88
CA GLU A 19 -3.61 9.90 -14.20
C GLU A 19 -4.03 10.79 -13.02
N TRP A 20 -4.01 10.24 -11.80
CA TRP A 20 -4.29 10.97 -10.58
C TRP A 20 -3.27 12.09 -10.34
N ALA A 21 -1.97 11.83 -10.56
CA ALA A 21 -0.93 12.85 -10.43
C ALA A 21 -1.21 14.07 -11.31
N ASN A 22 -1.56 13.83 -12.57
CA ASN A 22 -1.87 14.88 -13.54
C ASN A 22 -3.15 15.64 -13.16
N LEU A 23 -4.17 14.91 -12.69
CA LEU A 23 -5.41 15.50 -12.22
C LEU A 23 -5.19 16.42 -11.02
N VAL A 24 -4.46 15.98 -9.99
CA VAL A 24 -4.22 16.80 -8.78
C VAL A 24 -3.34 18.01 -9.10
N LYS A 25 -2.31 17.84 -9.93
CA LYS A 25 -1.35 18.91 -10.27
C LYS A 25 -2.01 20.11 -10.97
N SER A 26 -3.06 19.86 -11.75
CA SER A 26 -3.78 20.89 -12.52
C SER A 26 -4.86 21.64 -11.73
N ARG A 27 -5.00 21.36 -10.43
CA ARG A 27 -6.13 21.84 -9.59
C ARG A 27 -5.66 22.84 -8.55
N SER A 28 -6.60 23.65 -8.07
CA SER A 28 -6.38 24.59 -6.97
C SER A 28 -6.12 23.84 -5.65
N LYS A 29 -5.51 24.49 -4.65
CA LYS A 29 -5.27 23.88 -3.32
C LYS A 29 -6.55 23.35 -2.66
N SER A 30 -7.66 24.07 -2.79
CA SER A 30 -8.96 23.65 -2.26
C SER A 30 -9.44 22.36 -2.92
N GLU A 31 -9.39 22.30 -4.27
CA GLU A 31 -9.73 21.09 -5.01
C GLU A 31 -8.76 19.94 -4.68
N GLN A 32 -7.46 20.21 -4.51
CA GLN A 32 -6.48 19.18 -4.11
C GLN A 32 -6.81 18.57 -2.75
N ALA A 33 -7.26 19.38 -1.78
CA ALA A 33 -7.72 18.89 -0.48
C ALA A 33 -9.00 18.05 -0.61
N GLN A 34 -9.95 18.48 -1.44
CA GLN A 34 -11.16 17.71 -1.74
C GLN A 34 -10.83 16.37 -2.42
N LEU A 35 -9.87 16.36 -3.33
CA LEU A 35 -9.37 15.15 -3.99
C LEU A 35 -8.69 14.21 -2.99
N ALA A 36 -7.87 14.74 -2.08
CA ALA A 36 -7.25 13.96 -1.01
C ALA A 36 -8.31 13.30 -0.12
N ARG A 37 -9.29 14.07 0.36
CA ARG A 37 -10.40 13.55 1.18
C ARG A 37 -11.26 12.54 0.41
N TYR A 38 -11.51 12.76 -0.88
CA TYR A 38 -12.22 11.81 -1.72
C TYR A 38 -11.48 10.46 -1.80
N ALA A 39 -10.17 10.49 -2.08
CA ALA A 39 -9.37 9.28 -2.13
C ALA A 39 -9.32 8.55 -0.77
N PHE A 40 -9.20 9.30 0.33
CA PHE A 40 -9.27 8.77 1.69
C PHE A 40 -10.59 8.03 1.95
N ASN A 41 -11.73 8.64 1.61
CA ASN A 41 -13.06 8.04 1.81
C ASN A 41 -13.28 6.78 0.96
N GLN A 42 -12.61 6.69 -0.19
CA GLN A 42 -12.65 5.51 -1.06
C GLN A 42 -11.65 4.41 -0.64
N HIS A 43 -10.92 4.61 0.46
CA HIS A 43 -9.85 3.72 0.92
C HIS A 43 -8.68 3.61 -0.09
N TRP A 44 -8.50 4.63 -0.93
CA TRP A 44 -7.36 4.76 -1.86
C TRP A 44 -6.21 5.51 -1.17
N TRP A 45 -5.60 4.82 -0.21
CA TRP A 45 -4.64 5.41 0.73
C TRP A 45 -3.44 6.06 0.06
N ASP A 46 -2.89 5.41 -0.98
CA ASP A 46 -1.75 5.90 -1.74
C ASP A 46 -2.07 7.16 -2.55
N LEU A 47 -3.28 7.25 -3.11
CA LEU A 47 -3.78 8.41 -3.84
C LEU A 47 -4.09 9.58 -2.91
N SER A 48 -4.63 9.31 -1.70
CA SER A 48 -4.84 10.30 -0.65
C SER A 48 -3.50 10.96 -0.27
N VAL A 49 -2.51 10.14 0.06
CA VAL A 49 -1.16 10.61 0.39
C VAL A 49 -0.52 11.36 -0.78
N GLN A 50 -0.65 10.87 -2.00
CA GLN A 50 -0.11 11.56 -3.17
C GLN A 50 -0.75 12.95 -3.37
N ALA A 51 -2.06 13.07 -3.14
CA ALA A 51 -2.76 14.34 -3.28
C ALA A 51 -2.30 15.36 -2.24
N THR A 52 -2.12 14.94 -0.99
CA THR A 52 -1.59 15.83 0.07
C THR A 52 -0.16 16.30 -0.20
N ILE A 53 0.70 15.43 -0.76
CA ILE A 53 2.06 15.80 -1.18
C ILE A 53 2.03 16.82 -2.32
N ALA A 54 1.23 16.57 -3.36
CA ALA A 54 1.12 17.44 -4.52
C ALA A 54 0.56 18.83 -4.15
N GLY A 55 -0.42 18.89 -3.24
CA GLY A 55 -1.01 20.14 -2.79
C GLY A 55 -0.29 20.85 -1.63
N LYS A 56 0.82 20.27 -1.13
CA LYS A 56 1.54 20.75 0.06
C LYS A 56 0.60 20.94 1.27
N LEU A 57 -0.32 19.99 1.46
CA LEU A 57 -1.38 20.02 2.48
C LEU A 57 -0.85 19.50 3.81
N TRP A 58 0.14 20.17 4.39
CA TRP A 58 0.89 19.63 5.54
C TRP A 58 0.05 19.48 6.81
N ASP A 59 -0.97 20.33 6.98
CA ASP A 59 -1.86 20.33 8.14
C ASP A 59 -2.99 19.28 8.03
N HIS A 60 -3.14 18.62 6.87
CA HIS A 60 -4.14 17.57 6.63
C HIS A 60 -3.63 16.20 7.10
N LEU A 61 -3.48 16.03 8.41
CA LEU A 61 -2.84 14.85 9.01
C LEU A 61 -3.57 13.54 8.72
N GLU A 62 -4.91 13.52 8.75
CA GLU A 62 -5.71 12.32 8.50
C GLU A 62 -5.44 11.76 7.09
N GLU A 63 -5.46 12.62 6.08
CA GLU A 63 -5.25 12.25 4.69
C GLU A 63 -3.78 11.91 4.38
N ARG A 64 -2.84 12.48 5.15
CA ARG A 64 -1.39 12.22 5.04
C ARG A 64 -0.95 10.91 5.70
N PHE A 65 -1.62 10.53 6.78
CA PHE A 65 -1.32 9.34 7.58
C PHE A 65 -2.58 8.50 7.79
N PRO A 66 -3.17 7.95 6.71
CA PRO A 66 -4.35 7.10 6.84
C PRO A 66 -4.02 5.84 7.62
N LEU A 67 -5.01 5.31 8.35
CA LEU A 67 -4.93 4.00 9.02
C LEU A 67 -5.11 2.85 8.01
N ALA A 68 -4.26 2.82 7.00
CA ALA A 68 -4.29 1.84 5.93
C ALA A 68 -3.97 0.44 6.44
N TYR A 69 -4.76 -0.55 6.02
CA TYR A 69 -4.58 -1.96 6.39
C TYR A 69 -4.50 -2.22 7.90
N ASN A 70 -5.18 -1.41 8.71
CA ASN A 70 -5.12 -1.46 10.18
C ASN A 70 -5.26 -2.88 10.76
N ASP A 71 -6.21 -3.66 10.26
CA ASP A 71 -6.45 -5.03 10.72
C ASP A 71 -5.29 -5.97 10.42
N LEU A 72 -4.61 -5.79 9.27
CA LEU A 72 -3.44 -6.57 8.91
C LEU A 72 -2.26 -6.22 9.81
N PHE A 73 -1.98 -4.92 10.00
CA PHE A 73 -0.91 -4.50 10.89
C PHE A 73 -1.16 -5.00 12.32
N THR A 74 -2.37 -4.78 12.86
CA THR A 74 -2.77 -5.28 14.18
C THR A 74 -2.56 -6.78 14.31
N ARG A 75 -2.95 -7.56 13.30
CA ARG A 75 -2.80 -9.03 13.31
C ARG A 75 -1.34 -9.46 13.29
N TYR A 76 -0.51 -8.83 12.47
CA TYR A 76 0.87 -9.29 12.23
C TYR A 76 1.91 -8.71 13.17
N THR A 77 1.59 -7.62 13.88
CA THR A 77 2.42 -7.07 14.97
C THR A 77 2.06 -7.68 16.32
N ARG A 78 0.88 -8.29 16.47
CA ARG A 78 0.48 -8.98 17.70
C ARG A 78 1.48 -10.07 18.06
N GLY A 79 2.04 -9.98 19.26
CA GLY A 79 3.01 -10.94 19.78
C GLY A 79 4.44 -10.74 19.25
N LYS A 80 4.73 -9.58 18.63
CA LYS A 80 6.09 -9.15 18.28
C LYS A 80 6.50 -7.97 19.15
N ASP A 81 7.81 -7.75 19.26
CA ASP A 81 8.37 -6.63 20.03
C ASP A 81 8.19 -5.27 19.36
N ILE A 82 7.71 -5.25 18.10
CA ILE A 82 7.46 -4.02 17.35
C ILE A 82 6.04 -3.49 17.54
N SER A 83 5.92 -2.18 17.75
CA SER A 83 4.61 -1.53 17.82
C SER A 83 3.93 -1.46 16.46
N GLN A 84 2.60 -1.45 16.46
CA GLN A 84 1.81 -1.30 15.24
C GLN A 84 2.10 0.02 14.51
N SER A 85 2.19 1.12 15.27
CA SER A 85 2.47 2.45 14.72
C SER A 85 3.83 2.50 14.03
N TYR A 86 4.84 1.82 14.57
CA TYR A 86 6.15 1.76 13.97
C TYR A 86 6.16 0.99 12.65
N ALA A 87 5.53 -0.19 12.60
CA ALA A 87 5.39 -0.96 11.36
C ALA A 87 4.65 -0.18 10.26
N MET A 88 3.60 0.55 10.64
CA MET A 88 2.85 1.42 9.73
C MET A 88 3.69 2.61 9.24
N ALA A 89 4.52 3.21 10.11
CA ALA A 89 5.42 4.30 9.72
C ALA A 89 6.45 3.85 8.68
N ILE A 90 7.03 2.66 8.85
CA ILE A 90 7.94 2.07 7.85
C ILE A 90 7.20 1.83 6.53
N ALA A 91 6.02 1.19 6.56
CA ALA A 91 5.26 0.95 5.33
C ALA A 91 4.89 2.24 4.59
N ARG A 92 4.56 3.30 5.33
CA ARG A 92 4.30 4.63 4.79
C ARG A 92 5.53 5.24 4.12
N GLN A 93 6.72 5.04 4.68
CA GLN A 93 7.98 5.53 4.11
C GLN A 93 8.36 4.76 2.84
N GLU A 94 8.25 3.43 2.88
CA GLU A 94 8.71 2.55 1.81
C GLU A 94 7.82 2.57 0.56
N SER A 95 6.50 2.60 0.74
CA SER A 95 5.55 2.42 -0.37
C SER A 95 4.56 3.57 -0.54
N ALA A 96 4.50 4.51 0.41
CA ALA A 96 3.41 5.47 0.52
C ALA A 96 2.01 4.80 0.42
N TRP A 97 1.87 3.59 0.96
CA TRP A 97 0.67 2.74 0.94
C TRP A 97 0.32 2.04 -0.38
N ASN A 98 1.20 2.04 -1.39
CA ASN A 98 0.98 1.30 -2.63
C ASN A 98 1.44 -0.17 -2.51
N PRO A 99 0.54 -1.17 -2.46
CA PRO A 99 0.92 -2.58 -2.32
C PRO A 99 1.53 -3.19 -3.59
N LYS A 100 1.42 -2.52 -4.74
CA LYS A 100 1.92 -3.02 -6.03
C LYS A 100 3.21 -2.33 -6.47
N VAL A 101 3.78 -1.44 -5.65
CA VAL A 101 5.01 -0.73 -5.97
C VAL A 101 6.20 -1.69 -6.02
N LYS A 102 7.02 -1.53 -7.06
CA LYS A 102 8.25 -2.27 -7.27
C LYS A 102 9.41 -1.31 -7.50
N SER A 103 10.48 -1.49 -6.75
CA SER A 103 11.73 -0.77 -6.93
C SER A 103 12.49 -1.27 -8.16
N PRO A 104 13.31 -0.43 -8.82
CA PRO A 104 14.19 -0.86 -9.92
C PRO A 104 15.09 -2.04 -9.57
N VAL A 105 15.49 -2.16 -8.30
CA VAL A 105 16.36 -3.25 -7.80
C VAL A 105 15.57 -4.50 -7.36
N GLY A 106 14.24 -4.52 -7.52
CA GLY A 106 13.39 -5.69 -7.30
C GLY A 106 12.66 -5.76 -5.96
N ALA A 107 12.84 -4.79 -5.06
CA ALA A 107 12.05 -4.67 -3.85
C ALA A 107 10.56 -4.50 -4.18
N SER A 108 9.67 -5.16 -3.45
CA SER A 108 8.23 -5.20 -3.79
C SER A 108 7.33 -5.05 -2.58
N GLY A 109 6.15 -4.45 -2.80
CA GLY A 109 5.07 -4.39 -1.82
C GLY A 109 5.15 -3.22 -0.83
N LEU A 110 4.26 -3.26 0.17
CA LEU A 110 4.08 -2.18 1.14
C LEU A 110 5.32 -1.88 1.99
N MET A 111 6.16 -2.88 2.22
CA MET A 111 7.39 -2.78 3.02
C MET A 111 8.65 -2.94 2.17
N GLN A 112 8.54 -2.84 0.83
CA GLN A 112 9.66 -2.91 -0.12
C GLN A 112 10.67 -4.01 0.18
N ILE A 113 10.21 -5.26 0.14
CA ILE A 113 11.05 -6.40 0.53
C ILE A 113 11.72 -7.01 -0.67
N MET A 114 13.00 -7.31 -0.51
CA MET A 114 13.82 -7.96 -1.52
C MET A 114 13.43 -9.44 -1.65
N PRO A 115 13.40 -9.99 -2.89
CA PRO A 115 13.05 -11.40 -3.11
C PRO A 115 13.92 -12.39 -2.31
N GLY A 116 15.21 -12.09 -2.16
CA GLY A 116 16.14 -12.89 -1.36
C GLY A 116 15.76 -12.93 0.12
N THR A 117 15.45 -11.77 0.71
CA THR A 117 14.98 -11.65 2.09
C THR A 117 13.64 -12.36 2.28
N ALA A 118 12.68 -12.18 1.37
CA ALA A 118 11.40 -12.87 1.43
C ALA A 118 11.56 -14.40 1.45
N THR A 119 12.43 -14.94 0.58
CA THR A 119 12.72 -16.38 0.51
C THR A 119 13.37 -16.88 1.80
N HIS A 120 14.32 -16.12 2.34
CA HIS A 120 14.97 -16.44 3.61
C HIS A 120 13.97 -16.49 4.77
N THR A 121 13.12 -15.48 4.89
CA THR A 121 12.10 -15.38 5.95
C THR A 121 11.06 -16.49 5.85
N VAL A 122 10.58 -16.82 4.65
CA VAL A 122 9.68 -17.97 4.45
C VAL A 122 10.31 -19.25 4.99
N LYS A 123 11.60 -19.47 4.69
CA LYS A 123 12.33 -20.65 5.12
C LYS A 123 12.52 -20.70 6.64
N CYS A 124 12.90 -19.57 7.25
CA CYS A 124 13.15 -19.48 8.70
C CYS A 124 11.87 -19.62 9.52
N PHE A 125 10.79 -18.96 9.11
CA PHE A 125 9.51 -18.95 9.83
C PHE A 125 8.52 -20.04 9.37
N ARG A 126 8.94 -20.91 8.43
CA ARG A 126 8.12 -22.01 7.88
C ARG A 126 6.73 -21.56 7.43
N PHE A 127 6.63 -20.38 6.82
CA PHE A 127 5.39 -19.94 6.20
C PHE A 127 4.98 -20.96 5.14
N ARG A 128 3.73 -21.45 5.15
CA ARG A 128 3.20 -22.30 4.07
C ARG A 128 3.12 -21.45 2.81
N THR A 129 4.12 -21.52 1.95
CA THR A 129 4.03 -20.97 0.60
C THR A 129 3.19 -21.90 -0.26
N THR A 130 1.90 -21.63 -0.34
CA THR A 130 1.13 -22.11 -1.49
C THR A 130 1.49 -21.17 -2.63
N VAL A 131 2.56 -21.47 -3.39
CA VAL A 131 2.78 -20.83 -4.69
C VAL A 131 1.73 -21.40 -5.63
N ALA A 132 0.49 -20.93 -5.50
CA ALA A 132 -0.57 -21.23 -6.46
C ALA A 132 -0.21 -20.49 -7.76
N ARG A 133 0.09 -21.28 -8.79
CA ARG A 133 0.13 -20.84 -10.19
C ARG A 133 -1.13 -20.00 -10.47
N PRO A 134 -1.05 -18.84 -11.15
CA PRO A 134 -2.22 -17.98 -11.35
C PRO A 134 -3.21 -18.71 -12.28
N THR A 135 -4.21 -19.35 -11.70
CA THR A 135 -5.42 -19.75 -12.41
C THR A 135 -6.43 -18.61 -12.25
N ALA A 136 -6.84 -18.05 -13.38
CA ALA A 136 -7.83 -17.00 -13.48
C ALA A 136 -9.12 -17.38 -12.75
N GLY A 137 -9.36 -16.74 -11.59
CA GLY A 137 -10.57 -16.91 -10.80
C GLY A 137 -10.65 -15.78 -9.78
N ALA A 138 -11.61 -14.87 -9.95
CA ALA A 138 -11.72 -13.59 -9.25
C ALA A 138 -12.16 -13.66 -7.76
N GLY A 139 -11.85 -14.76 -7.06
CA GLY A 139 -12.41 -15.05 -5.74
C GLY A 139 -11.44 -15.05 -4.55
N ASP A 140 -10.12 -15.13 -4.75
CA ASP A 140 -9.21 -15.52 -3.64
C ASP A 140 -7.97 -14.62 -3.48
N GLN A 141 -8.13 -13.31 -3.69
CA GLN A 141 -7.00 -12.38 -3.51
C GLN A 141 -6.73 -12.05 -2.03
N HIS A 142 -7.73 -12.14 -1.15
CA HIS A 142 -7.55 -11.78 0.27
C HIS A 142 -6.57 -12.72 1.00
N GLN A 143 -6.57 -14.03 0.71
CA GLN A 143 -5.67 -14.98 1.38
C GLN A 143 -4.19 -14.84 0.98
N HIS A 144 -3.92 -14.43 -0.26
CA HIS A 144 -2.55 -14.29 -0.76
C HIS A 144 -1.82 -13.10 -0.13
N TRP A 145 -2.53 -11.98 0.09
CA TRP A 145 -1.97 -10.78 0.73
C TRP A 145 -1.61 -11.00 2.20
N HIS A 146 -2.35 -11.86 2.91
CA HIS A 146 -2.07 -12.23 4.30
C HIS A 146 -0.68 -12.87 4.48
N GLN A 147 -0.34 -13.85 3.64
CA GLN A 147 0.96 -14.53 3.73
C GLN A 147 2.12 -13.59 3.37
N LEU A 148 1.94 -12.76 2.34
CA LEU A 148 2.94 -11.77 1.95
C LEU A 148 3.18 -10.73 3.05
N PHE A 149 2.14 -10.25 3.73
CA PHE A 149 2.28 -9.34 4.88
C PHE A 149 3.02 -9.98 6.05
N ALA A 150 2.74 -11.26 6.35
CA ALA A 150 3.38 -12.00 7.43
C ALA A 150 4.89 -12.18 7.18
N VAL A 151 5.23 -12.59 5.95
CA VAL A 151 6.61 -12.63 5.47
C VAL A 151 7.22 -11.24 5.55
N CYS A 152 6.46 -10.20 5.19
CA CYS A 152 7.02 -8.86 5.20
C CYS A 152 7.44 -8.38 6.58
N LEU A 153 6.54 -8.51 7.54
CA LEU A 153 6.79 -8.04 8.88
C LEU A 153 7.85 -8.88 9.61
N SER A 154 8.09 -10.12 9.18
CA SER A 154 9.08 -11.03 9.80
C SER A 154 10.43 -11.04 9.05
N ALA A 155 10.50 -10.37 7.91
CA ALA A 155 11.73 -10.17 7.14
C ALA A 155 12.51 -8.93 7.60
N VAL A 156 11.79 -8.00 8.23
CA VAL A 156 12.37 -6.79 8.80
C VAL A 156 12.70 -6.98 10.29
N TRP A 157 12.04 -7.95 10.96
CA TRP A 157 12.15 -8.19 12.41
C TRP A 157 12.08 -9.68 12.75
#